data_AF-A0A9X8QM17-F1
#
_entry.id   AF-A0A9X8QM17-F1
#
_cell.length_a   1.000
_cell.length_b   1.000
_cell.length_c   1.000
_cell.angle_alpha   90.00
_cell.angle_beta   90.00
_cell.angle_gamma   90.00
#
_symmetry.space_group_name_H-M   'P 1'
#
loop_
_entity.id
_entity.type
_entity.pdbx_description
1 polymer ?
#
loop_
_entity_poly.entity_id
_entity_poly.type
_entity_poly.pdbx_seq_one_letter_code
_entity_poly.pdbx_strand_id
1 'polypeptide(L)'
;MTVDIQNVLSSAISSSNCTIEKLPFVREALGQSQLKPPRKPPFGNAETAKIYRAAKDLAIKHNIFRLCRVHEDVDANQLTICNLWRIKRLADSSISTLEFDLAEERWKEVSEIQGWPEIPFYPIAKTNSLTWWRQVVSLALDKVLDAAGYKDLPESLGRGESPDFKCLPPYKMRGKLKEFYLGRYTESKDRKGKWSHIDGLLKSPSMEAGARALRAAFFDHVYDSTLMSAVLVIDFRQVSFTEYLKYARYRAGFLKVAREHRNLLPILPHINPAYWEMDDLFSRKLWVRDGRSSTKLDRRPISIGRNRVRSFDNVRAWRWMLKASPMILANWLNGGQKSQAMMTNIALASVNIKAPVLAYMKLVRWAYIFDAYGISEAIQRFIRAYLLESARVWKEEGFAVVRPWINQNDGYLVSTLDYLDAEGFDHGYPTKRCTWSQLLRRSNEWHLRLALEELDDQLERGGDYEWSSKLPETVIGDIVFTPITNARALIIEGFELKHCVGSSGYIYRCANGGYMVFSVSEPGGARSTLGLAIAQGEVLLDQHRGIRNSAISKKADQAGRKLASLYREALKKG
;
A
#
# COMPACT_ATOMS: atom_id res chain seq x y z
N MET A 1 27.98 -7.64 34.35
CA MET A 1 26.83 -8.43 34.79
C MET A 1 26.39 -9.33 33.65
N THR A 2 27.08 -10.45 33.54
CA THR A 2 26.87 -11.51 32.55
C THR A 2 25.81 -12.45 33.12
N VAL A 3 24.61 -12.40 32.57
CA VAL A 3 23.58 -13.40 32.85
C VAL A 3 23.79 -14.54 31.86
N ASP A 4 24.06 -15.71 32.42
CA ASP A 4 24.46 -16.93 31.77
C ASP A 4 23.28 -17.57 30.99
N ILE A 5 23.30 -17.42 29.66
CA ILE A 5 22.25 -17.87 28.74
C ILE A 5 22.22 -19.42 28.62
N GLN A 6 23.26 -20.12 29.08
CA GLN A 6 23.30 -21.60 29.05
C GLN A 6 22.36 -22.27 30.07
N ASN A 7 22.01 -21.59 31.17
CA ASN A 7 21.13 -22.17 32.20
C ASN A 7 19.64 -22.08 31.86
N VAL A 8 19.23 -21.17 30.97
CA VAL A 8 17.83 -21.12 30.48
C VAL A 8 17.58 -22.21 29.42
N LEU A 9 18.59 -22.54 28.61
CA LEU A 9 18.51 -23.57 27.57
C LEU A 9 18.45 -25.00 28.13
N SER A 10 19.04 -25.26 29.30
CA SER A 10 19.02 -26.59 29.93
C SER A 10 17.66 -26.92 30.58
N SER A 11 16.87 -25.92 30.98
CA SER A 11 15.53 -26.14 31.57
C SER A 11 14.43 -26.43 30.54
N ALA A 12 14.61 -26.02 29.28
CA ALA A 12 13.64 -26.28 28.22
C ALA A 12 13.78 -27.68 27.60
N ILE A 13 14.96 -28.28 27.69
CA ILE A 13 15.27 -29.58 27.08
C ILE A 13 14.78 -30.76 27.95
N SER A 14 14.56 -30.59 29.26
CA SER A 14 14.06 -31.68 30.13
C SER A 14 12.54 -31.85 30.20
N SER A 15 11.76 -30.96 29.55
CA SER A 15 10.28 -31.09 29.49
C SER A 15 9.77 -31.89 28.28
N SER A 16 10.68 -32.47 27.49
CA SER A 16 10.37 -33.19 26.24
C SER A 16 10.17 -34.70 26.43
N ASN A 17 9.50 -35.12 27.51
CA ASN A 17 8.99 -36.49 27.66
C ASN A 17 7.46 -36.46 27.57
N CYS A 18 6.94 -36.37 26.34
CA CYS A 18 5.57 -36.74 26.06
C CYS A 18 5.62 -37.98 25.16
N THR A 19 5.70 -39.12 25.83
CA THR A 19 5.55 -40.46 25.28
C THR A 19 4.22 -40.53 24.53
N ILE A 20 4.28 -40.83 23.23
CA ILE A 20 3.12 -41.22 22.43
C ILE A 20 2.78 -42.65 22.84
N GLU A 21 2.02 -42.81 23.92
CA GLU A 21 1.35 -44.07 24.22
C GLU A 21 -0.04 -43.79 24.81
N LYS A 22 -1.03 -44.50 24.26
CA LYS A 22 -2.41 -44.69 24.73
C LYS A 22 -3.42 -43.60 24.38
N LEU A 23 -4.01 -43.73 23.19
CA LEU A 23 -5.46 -43.51 23.03
C LEU A 23 -6.15 -44.88 23.10
N PRO A 24 -7.01 -45.13 24.09
CA PRO A 24 -7.70 -46.41 24.25
C PRO A 24 -8.87 -46.58 23.27
N PHE A 25 -8.87 -47.73 22.61
CA PHE A 25 -10.00 -48.62 22.34
C PHE A 25 -11.34 -48.04 21.81
N VAL A 26 -11.64 -48.32 20.53
CA VAL A 26 -12.99 -48.76 20.11
C VAL A 26 -12.83 -49.84 19.03
N ARG A 27 -12.44 -51.04 19.46
CA ARG A 27 -12.54 -52.29 18.69
C ARG A 27 -13.14 -53.35 19.62
N GLU A 28 -14.43 -53.23 19.93
CA GLU A 28 -15.32 -54.30 20.41
C GLU A 28 -16.67 -53.68 20.78
N ALA A 29 -17.51 -53.53 19.77
CA ALA A 29 -18.96 -53.39 19.92
C ALA A 29 -19.59 -53.83 18.59
N LEU A 30 -19.29 -55.07 18.18
CA LEU A 30 -20.01 -55.77 17.11
C LEU A 30 -20.87 -56.85 17.75
N GLY A 31 -21.81 -56.39 18.58
CA GLY A 31 -22.99 -57.14 18.99
C GLY A 31 -24.20 -56.43 18.38
N GLN A 32 -24.76 -57.05 17.34
CA GLN A 32 -26.12 -56.85 16.82
C GLN A 32 -26.66 -55.40 16.82
N SER A 33 -26.56 -54.70 15.68
CA SER A 33 -27.48 -53.60 15.40
C SER A 33 -27.95 -53.68 13.96
N GLN A 34 -29.28 -53.69 13.82
CA GLN A 34 -30.07 -53.64 12.60
C GLN A 34 -29.43 -52.81 11.49
N LEU A 35 -29.54 -53.30 10.25
CA LEU A 35 -29.12 -52.64 9.01
C LEU A 35 -29.62 -51.19 8.97
N LYS A 36 -28.76 -50.25 9.39
CA LYS A 36 -29.01 -48.82 9.15
C LYS A 36 -28.91 -48.59 7.64
N PRO A 37 -29.81 -47.79 7.05
CA PRO A 37 -29.74 -47.45 5.64
C PRO A 37 -28.35 -46.84 5.31
N PRO A 38 -27.83 -47.04 4.10
CA PRO A 38 -26.51 -46.57 3.72
C PRO A 38 -26.40 -45.08 4.04
N ARG A 39 -25.45 -44.72 4.92
CA ARG A 39 -25.19 -43.31 5.25
C ARG A 39 -24.91 -42.56 3.95
N LYS A 40 -25.70 -41.53 3.67
CA LYS A 40 -25.46 -40.64 2.53
C LYS A 40 -23.99 -40.21 2.53
N PRO A 41 -23.28 -40.24 1.39
CA PRO A 41 -21.89 -39.83 1.35
C PRO A 41 -21.79 -38.38 1.85
N PRO A 42 -20.77 -38.05 2.67
CA PRO A 42 -20.56 -36.67 3.09
C PRO A 42 -20.48 -35.79 1.84
N PHE A 43 -21.11 -34.61 1.89
CA PHE A 43 -21.18 -33.67 0.76
C PHE A 43 -22.12 -34.09 -0.41
N GLY A 44 -22.88 -35.17 -0.26
CA GLY A 44 -23.92 -35.57 -1.23
C GLY A 44 -23.41 -36.31 -2.48
N ASN A 45 -22.10 -36.26 -2.76
CA ASN A 45 -21.43 -36.97 -3.85
C ASN A 45 -20.33 -37.91 -3.31
N ALA A 46 -20.34 -39.17 -3.75
CA ALA A 46 -19.35 -40.18 -3.38
C ALA A 46 -17.92 -39.83 -3.84
N GLU A 47 -17.77 -39.19 -4.99
CA GLU A 47 -16.47 -38.77 -5.53
C GLU A 47 -15.86 -37.63 -4.71
N THR A 48 -16.65 -36.60 -4.41
CA THR A 48 -16.24 -35.51 -3.52
C THR A 48 -15.90 -36.01 -2.10
N ALA A 49 -16.66 -36.99 -1.58
CA ALA A 49 -16.37 -37.65 -0.32
C ALA A 49 -15.04 -38.43 -0.36
N LYS A 50 -14.74 -39.11 -1.47
CA LYS A 50 -13.49 -39.85 -1.67
C LYS A 50 -12.29 -38.90 -1.66
N ILE A 51 -12.35 -37.80 -2.41
CA ILE A 51 -11.28 -36.78 -2.46
C ILE A 51 -11.07 -36.14 -1.09
N TYR A 52 -12.16 -35.80 -0.38
CA TYR A 52 -12.05 -35.26 0.98
C TYR A 52 -11.33 -36.21 1.94
N ARG A 53 -11.65 -37.51 1.91
CA ARG A 53 -11.00 -38.52 2.76
C ARG A 53 -9.54 -38.70 2.37
N ALA A 54 -9.26 -38.88 1.08
CA ALA A 54 -7.90 -39.02 0.56
C ALA A 54 -7.02 -37.81 0.93
N ALA A 55 -7.55 -36.59 0.84
CA ALA A 55 -6.84 -35.39 1.25
C ALA A 55 -6.55 -35.37 2.77
N LYS A 56 -7.47 -35.84 3.62
CA LYS A 56 -7.19 -35.98 5.06
C LYS A 56 -6.09 -37.00 5.34
N ASP A 57 -6.15 -38.13 4.66
CA ASP A 57 -5.19 -39.22 4.84
C ASP A 57 -3.78 -38.78 4.42
N LEU A 58 -3.66 -38.10 3.27
CA LEU A 58 -2.41 -37.51 2.80
C LEU A 58 -1.87 -36.43 3.77
N ALA A 59 -2.74 -35.56 4.28
CA ALA A 59 -2.34 -34.51 5.22
C ALA A 59 -1.70 -35.08 6.49
N ILE A 60 -2.26 -36.18 7.01
CA ILE A 60 -1.76 -36.91 8.18
C ILE A 60 -0.49 -37.69 7.82
N LYS A 61 -0.53 -38.50 6.75
CA LYS A 61 0.60 -39.33 6.29
C LYS A 61 1.90 -38.52 6.12
N HIS A 62 1.80 -37.34 5.52
CA HIS A 62 2.96 -36.49 5.24
C HIS A 62 3.23 -35.44 6.33
N ASN A 63 2.48 -35.45 7.43
CA ASN A 63 2.64 -34.53 8.56
C ASN A 63 2.66 -33.05 8.13
N ILE A 64 1.75 -32.64 7.23
CA ILE A 64 1.81 -31.33 6.58
C ILE A 64 1.63 -30.15 7.54
N PHE A 65 1.14 -30.40 8.76
CA PHE A 65 0.93 -29.37 9.78
C PHE A 65 2.20 -29.03 10.56
N ARG A 66 3.30 -29.78 10.34
CA ARG A 66 4.60 -29.44 10.91
C ARG A 66 5.19 -28.24 10.16
N LEU A 67 4.97 -27.04 10.69
CA LEU A 67 5.41 -25.79 10.06
C LEU A 67 6.92 -25.70 9.82
N CYS A 68 7.74 -26.31 10.68
CA CYS A 68 9.19 -26.20 10.62
C CYS A 68 9.87 -27.54 10.90
N ARG A 69 10.86 -27.86 10.06
CA ARG A 69 11.84 -28.90 10.31
C ARG A 69 13.18 -28.44 9.74
N VAL A 70 14.22 -28.51 10.57
CA VAL A 70 15.60 -28.23 10.17
C VAL A 70 16.36 -29.55 10.09
N HIS A 71 17.27 -29.63 9.13
CA HIS A 71 18.30 -30.65 9.10
C HIS A 71 19.63 -29.99 8.74
N GLU A 72 20.62 -30.15 9.60
CA GLU A 72 21.98 -29.66 9.40
C GLU A 72 22.85 -30.82 8.95
N ASP A 73 23.62 -30.59 7.90
CA ASP A 73 24.60 -31.52 7.34
C ASP A 73 25.89 -30.75 7.07
N VAL A 74 27.03 -31.44 7.00
CA VAL A 74 28.36 -30.84 6.79
C VAL A 74 28.38 -29.98 5.53
N ASP A 75 27.65 -30.41 4.49
CA ASP A 75 27.65 -29.77 3.18
C ASP A 75 26.48 -28.80 2.96
N ALA A 76 25.42 -28.85 3.79
CA ALA A 76 24.23 -28.03 3.60
C ALA A 76 23.29 -27.94 4.80
N ASN A 77 22.70 -26.75 4.99
CA ASN A 77 21.58 -26.55 5.89
C ASN A 77 20.25 -26.68 5.12
N GLN A 78 19.29 -27.41 5.70
CA GLN A 78 17.98 -27.63 5.10
C GLN A 78 16.86 -27.15 6.01
N LEU A 79 16.04 -26.24 5.50
CA LEU A 79 14.79 -25.81 6.15
C LEU A 79 13.60 -26.35 5.35
N THR A 80 12.75 -27.15 6.01
CA THR A 80 11.53 -27.71 5.42
C THR A 80 10.29 -27.12 6.09
N ILE A 81 9.37 -26.63 5.27
CA ILE A 81 8.10 -26.00 5.65
C ILE A 81 6.96 -26.96 5.31
N CYS A 82 6.14 -27.31 6.30
CA CYS A 82 4.97 -28.19 6.14
C CYS A 82 5.29 -29.55 5.47
N ASN A 83 6.54 -30.01 5.49
CA ASN A 83 7.02 -31.16 4.70
C ASN A 83 6.68 -31.10 3.19
N LEU A 84 6.43 -29.91 2.65
CA LEU A 84 6.03 -29.71 1.25
C LEU A 84 6.96 -28.77 0.48
N TRP A 85 7.64 -27.86 1.19
CA TRP A 85 8.58 -26.91 0.60
C TRP A 85 9.90 -26.99 1.35
N ARG A 86 11.02 -27.05 0.64
CA ARG A 86 12.34 -27.19 1.22
C ARG A 86 13.31 -26.19 0.62
N ILE A 87 14.06 -25.54 1.49
CA ILE A 87 15.15 -24.62 1.15
C ILE A 87 16.43 -25.32 1.59
N LYS A 88 17.33 -25.57 0.64
CA LYS A 88 18.67 -26.10 0.91
C LYS A 88 19.68 -24.98 0.66
N ARG A 89 20.42 -24.59 1.69
CA ARG A 89 21.54 -23.65 1.57
C ARG A 89 22.85 -24.44 1.57
N LEU A 90 23.59 -24.35 0.48
CA LEU A 90 24.88 -25.03 0.30
C LEU A 90 26.02 -24.26 0.97
N ALA A 91 27.18 -24.90 1.13
CA ALA A 91 28.37 -24.32 1.75
C ALA A 91 28.84 -23.01 1.07
N ASP A 92 28.67 -22.89 -0.25
CA ASP A 92 28.97 -21.67 -1.02
C ASP A 92 27.91 -20.55 -0.86
N SER A 93 26.93 -20.76 0.02
CA SER A 93 25.75 -19.90 0.23
C SER A 93 24.77 -19.81 -0.94
N SER A 94 24.92 -20.64 -1.98
CA SER A 94 23.86 -20.82 -2.97
C SER A 94 22.65 -21.53 -2.34
N ILE A 95 21.49 -21.31 -2.94
CA ILE A 95 20.23 -21.87 -2.45
C ILE A 95 19.57 -22.69 -3.55
N SER A 96 19.15 -23.90 -3.19
CA SER A 96 18.24 -24.73 -3.97
C SER A 96 16.86 -24.76 -3.28
N THR A 97 15.80 -24.66 -4.09
CA THR A 97 14.41 -24.72 -3.64
C THR A 97 13.76 -25.99 -4.18
N LEU A 98 13.17 -26.79 -3.30
CA LEU A 98 12.52 -28.04 -3.65
C LEU A 98 11.07 -28.07 -3.19
N GLU A 99 10.22 -28.72 -3.95
CA GLU A 99 8.87 -29.07 -3.56
C GLU A 99 8.71 -30.58 -3.44
N PHE A 100 7.92 -31.03 -2.48
CA PHE A 100 7.57 -32.44 -2.37
C PHE A 100 6.41 -32.75 -3.31
N ASP A 101 6.65 -33.66 -4.25
CA ASP A 101 5.60 -34.23 -5.08
C ASP A 101 4.87 -35.32 -4.30
N LEU A 102 3.59 -35.08 -3.99
CA LEU A 102 2.76 -36.00 -3.22
C LEU A 102 2.31 -37.23 -4.03
N ALA A 103 2.29 -37.14 -5.36
CA ALA A 103 1.89 -38.26 -6.22
C ALA A 103 3.07 -39.22 -6.46
N GLU A 104 4.27 -38.66 -6.66
CA GLU A 104 5.50 -39.44 -6.90
C GLU A 104 6.32 -39.69 -5.63
N GLU A 105 5.89 -39.16 -4.49
CA GLU A 105 6.53 -39.27 -3.17
C GLU A 105 8.04 -38.89 -3.14
N ARG A 106 8.43 -37.88 -3.94
CA ARG A 106 9.82 -37.44 -4.03
C ARG A 106 9.96 -35.92 -4.02
N TRP A 107 11.14 -35.45 -3.61
CA TRP A 107 11.50 -34.04 -3.72
C TRP A 107 11.91 -33.71 -5.16
N LYS A 108 11.33 -32.66 -5.71
CA LYS A 108 11.66 -32.09 -7.01
C LYS A 108 12.24 -30.70 -6.82
N GLU A 109 13.39 -30.44 -7.42
CA GLU A 109 13.93 -29.09 -7.48
C GLU A 109 13.05 -28.22 -8.38
N VAL A 110 12.75 -27.01 -7.92
CA VAL A 110 11.91 -26.05 -8.64
C VAL A 110 12.64 -24.73 -8.85
N SER A 111 12.59 -24.23 -10.08
CA SER A 111 13.09 -22.91 -10.46
C SER A 111 12.03 -21.81 -10.35
N GLU A 112 10.76 -22.17 -10.18
CA GLU A 112 9.66 -21.24 -9.95
C GLU A 112 9.03 -21.51 -8.58
N ILE A 113 9.01 -20.50 -7.73
CA ILE A 113 8.43 -20.56 -6.38
C ILE A 113 7.11 -19.79 -6.28
N GLN A 114 6.44 -19.56 -7.42
CA GLN A 114 5.13 -18.95 -7.45
C GLN A 114 4.12 -19.89 -6.78
N GLY A 115 3.40 -19.39 -5.78
CA GLY A 115 2.47 -20.21 -4.97
C GLY A 115 3.08 -20.81 -3.70
N TRP A 116 4.37 -20.53 -3.41
CA TRP A 116 4.94 -20.78 -2.09
C TRP A 116 4.28 -19.92 -1.00
N PRO A 117 4.33 -20.35 0.27
CA PRO A 117 3.81 -19.56 1.38
C PRO A 117 4.54 -18.23 1.55
N GLU A 118 3.78 -17.13 1.50
CA GLU A 118 4.28 -15.77 1.78
C GLU A 118 4.46 -15.56 3.28
N ILE A 119 5.66 -15.85 3.79
CA ILE A 119 6.01 -15.71 5.21
C ILE A 119 6.75 -14.39 5.43
N PRO A 120 6.24 -13.47 6.27
CA PRO A 120 6.87 -12.18 6.49
C PRO A 120 8.09 -12.28 7.41
N PHE A 121 9.15 -11.51 7.11
CA PHE A 121 10.32 -11.40 8.00
C PHE A 121 9.99 -10.66 9.30
N TYR A 122 9.32 -9.51 9.19
CA TYR A 122 9.10 -8.57 10.30
C TYR A 122 7.61 -8.29 10.51
N PRO A 123 7.19 -7.98 11.75
CA PRO A 123 5.85 -7.48 12.04
C PRO A 123 5.74 -6.01 11.65
N ILE A 124 5.48 -5.72 10.37
CA ILE A 124 5.27 -4.37 9.85
C ILE A 124 3.86 -4.31 9.22
N ALA A 125 3.05 -3.36 9.69
CA ALA A 125 1.69 -3.12 9.20
C ALA A 125 0.76 -4.35 9.33
N LYS A 126 0.35 -4.97 8.22
CA LYS A 126 -0.61 -6.10 8.21
C LYS A 126 -0.02 -7.41 8.74
N THR A 127 1.27 -7.46 9.06
CA THR A 127 2.00 -8.67 9.49
C THR A 127 2.31 -8.71 11.00
N ASN A 128 1.70 -7.83 11.81
CA ASN A 128 1.92 -7.74 13.26
C ASN A 128 1.46 -8.96 14.08
N SER A 129 0.95 -10.00 13.41
CA SER A 129 0.40 -11.19 14.03
C SER A 129 1.06 -12.45 13.48
N LEU A 130 1.20 -13.47 14.32
CA LEU A 130 1.63 -14.81 13.91
C LEU A 130 0.55 -15.59 13.14
N THR A 131 -0.67 -15.06 13.03
CA THR A 131 -1.81 -15.70 12.36
C THR A 131 -1.59 -16.02 10.87
N TRP A 132 -0.51 -15.52 10.26
CA TRP A 132 -0.09 -15.91 8.90
C TRP A 132 0.12 -17.43 8.76
N TRP A 133 0.37 -18.16 9.85
CA TRP A 133 0.45 -19.64 9.82
C TRP A 133 -0.79 -20.28 9.20
N ARG A 134 -1.97 -19.66 9.37
CA ARG A 134 -3.24 -20.14 8.79
C ARG A 134 -3.20 -20.15 7.27
N GLN A 135 -2.55 -19.14 6.67
CA GLN A 135 -2.35 -19.07 5.22
C GLN A 135 -1.40 -20.16 4.74
N VAL A 136 -0.29 -20.38 5.45
CA VAL A 136 0.69 -21.44 5.13
C VAL A 136 0.03 -22.82 5.16
N VAL A 137 -0.75 -23.12 6.20
CA VAL A 137 -1.48 -24.39 6.30
C VAL A 137 -2.60 -24.47 5.26
N SER A 138 -3.31 -23.39 4.98
CA SER A 138 -4.31 -23.36 3.91
C SER A 138 -3.70 -23.73 2.56
N LEU A 139 -2.51 -23.22 2.23
CA LEU A 139 -1.79 -23.58 1.01
C LEU A 139 -1.34 -25.04 1.02
N ALA A 140 -0.88 -25.56 2.16
CA ALA A 140 -0.50 -26.97 2.30
C ALA A 140 -1.70 -27.90 2.07
N LEU A 141 -2.87 -27.54 2.62
CA LEU A 141 -4.12 -28.27 2.40
C LEU A 141 -4.57 -28.22 0.93
N ASP A 142 -4.34 -27.10 0.24
CA ASP A 142 -4.63 -26.99 -1.19
C ASP A 142 -3.74 -27.93 -2.02
N LYS A 143 -2.44 -28.02 -1.71
CA LYS A 143 -1.54 -28.98 -2.37
C LYS A 143 -1.97 -30.43 -2.17
N VAL A 144 -2.42 -30.78 -0.96
CA VAL A 144 -2.90 -32.12 -0.66
C VAL A 144 -4.25 -32.42 -1.33
N LEU A 145 -5.14 -31.44 -1.43
CA LEU A 145 -6.38 -31.57 -2.20
C LEU A 145 -6.11 -31.79 -3.70
N ASP A 146 -5.19 -31.01 -4.27
CA ASP A 146 -4.78 -31.18 -5.66
C ASP A 146 -4.23 -32.59 -5.91
N ALA A 147 -3.35 -33.09 -5.03
CA ALA A 147 -2.81 -34.45 -5.10
C ALA A 147 -3.89 -35.55 -4.89
N ALA A 148 -4.97 -35.24 -4.18
CA ALA A 148 -6.10 -36.14 -3.98
C ALA A 148 -7.07 -36.18 -5.18
N GLY A 149 -6.83 -35.41 -6.24
CA GLY A 149 -7.68 -35.36 -7.44
C GLY A 149 -8.71 -34.22 -7.45
N TYR A 150 -8.54 -33.17 -6.64
CA TYR A 150 -9.49 -32.04 -6.59
C TYR A 150 -9.66 -31.33 -7.95
N LYS A 151 -8.59 -31.25 -8.76
CA LYS A 151 -8.62 -30.61 -10.09
C LYS A 151 -9.41 -31.39 -11.14
N ASP A 152 -9.62 -32.69 -10.90
CA ASP A 152 -10.36 -33.55 -11.81
C ASP A 152 -11.88 -33.47 -11.57
N LEU A 153 -12.31 -32.79 -10.49
CA LEU A 153 -13.72 -32.55 -10.23
C LEU A 153 -14.30 -31.54 -11.24
N PRO A 154 -15.54 -31.75 -11.72
CA PRO A 154 -16.18 -30.81 -12.62
C PRO A 154 -16.29 -29.43 -11.96
N GLU A 155 -15.86 -28.38 -12.66
CA GLU A 155 -16.09 -27.01 -12.25
C GLU A 155 -17.60 -26.80 -12.08
N SER A 156 -18.02 -26.30 -10.92
CA SER A 156 -19.42 -25.93 -10.73
C SER A 156 -19.75 -24.81 -11.71
N LEU A 157 -20.71 -25.04 -12.61
CA LEU A 157 -21.41 -23.96 -13.32
C LEU A 157 -21.80 -22.88 -12.30
N GLY A 158 -21.68 -21.61 -12.69
CA GLY A 158 -21.88 -20.45 -11.83
C GLY A 158 -23.22 -20.45 -11.08
N ARG A 159 -23.38 -19.53 -10.12
CA ARG A 159 -24.64 -19.35 -9.37
C ARG A 159 -25.82 -19.31 -10.34
N GLY A 160 -26.62 -20.38 -10.40
CA GLY A 160 -27.84 -20.42 -11.18
C GLY A 160 -28.21 -21.79 -11.75
N GLU A 161 -27.26 -22.67 -12.05
CA GLU A 161 -27.54 -23.84 -12.90
C GLU A 161 -26.93 -25.14 -12.35
N SER A 162 -27.38 -25.58 -11.17
CA SER A 162 -27.25 -26.99 -10.78
C SER A 162 -28.65 -27.54 -10.51
N PRO A 163 -29.13 -28.53 -11.29
CA PRO A 163 -30.47 -29.10 -11.12
C PRO A 163 -30.66 -29.84 -9.78
N ASP A 164 -29.58 -30.12 -9.04
CA ASP A 164 -29.60 -30.93 -7.83
C ASP A 164 -29.08 -30.15 -6.62
N PHE A 165 -29.98 -29.49 -5.89
CA PHE A 165 -29.73 -28.82 -4.60
C PHE A 165 -29.19 -29.76 -3.48
N LYS A 166 -28.99 -31.06 -3.77
CA LYS A 166 -28.58 -32.10 -2.81
C LYS A 166 -27.06 -32.34 -2.75
N CYS A 167 -26.29 -31.90 -3.73
CA CYS A 167 -24.84 -32.11 -3.80
C CYS A 167 -24.08 -30.81 -3.48
N LEU A 168 -23.09 -30.90 -2.60
CA LEU A 168 -22.32 -29.74 -2.17
C LEU A 168 -21.18 -29.48 -3.19
N PRO A 169 -21.07 -28.28 -3.78
CA PRO A 169 -20.05 -27.98 -4.79
C PRO A 169 -18.61 -28.21 -4.31
N PRO A 170 -17.65 -28.58 -5.19
CA PRO A 170 -16.25 -28.83 -4.83
C PRO A 170 -15.60 -27.73 -4.00
N TYR A 171 -15.83 -26.45 -4.34
CA TYR A 171 -15.28 -25.32 -3.58
C TYR A 171 -15.79 -25.26 -2.13
N LYS A 172 -17.04 -25.69 -1.88
CA LYS A 172 -17.59 -25.78 -0.51
C LYS A 172 -16.98 -26.95 0.26
N MET A 173 -16.66 -28.08 -0.40
CA MET A 173 -15.93 -29.19 0.23
C MET A 173 -14.50 -28.76 0.62
N ARG A 174 -13.78 -28.08 -0.27
CA ARG A 174 -12.47 -27.46 0.01
C ARG A 174 -12.57 -26.53 1.22
N GLY A 175 -13.61 -25.69 1.27
CA GLY A 175 -13.92 -24.85 2.43
C GLY A 175 -14.11 -25.65 3.71
N LYS A 176 -14.90 -26.74 3.68
CA LYS A 176 -15.14 -27.62 4.84
C LYS A 176 -13.88 -28.33 5.33
N LEU A 177 -12.96 -28.73 4.45
CA LEU A 177 -11.67 -29.28 4.85
C LEU A 177 -10.84 -28.22 5.60
N LYS A 178 -10.78 -27.01 5.06
CA LYS A 178 -10.07 -25.90 5.72
C LYS A 178 -10.70 -25.52 7.05
N GLU A 179 -12.03 -25.43 7.13
CA GLU A 179 -12.77 -25.19 8.38
C GLU A 179 -12.46 -26.28 9.43
N PHE A 180 -12.38 -27.54 9.03
CA PHE A 180 -12.09 -28.65 9.95
C PHE A 180 -10.73 -28.48 10.66
N TYR A 181 -9.68 -28.07 9.93
CA TYR A 181 -8.35 -27.87 10.53
C TYR A 181 -8.15 -26.48 11.12
N LEU A 182 -8.58 -25.42 10.44
CA LEU A 182 -8.29 -24.03 10.79
C LEU A 182 -9.37 -23.37 11.65
N GLY A 183 -10.59 -23.91 11.66
CA GLY A 183 -11.75 -23.26 12.25
C GLY A 183 -12.31 -22.14 11.35
N ARG A 184 -13.29 -21.40 11.87
CA ARG A 184 -13.90 -20.24 11.19
C ARG A 184 -14.40 -19.19 12.17
N TYR A 185 -14.38 -17.93 11.77
CA TYR A 185 -15.15 -16.88 12.42
C TYR A 185 -16.61 -16.96 11.92
N THR A 186 -17.58 -16.81 12.82
CA THR A 186 -18.98 -16.71 12.40
C THR A 186 -19.22 -15.42 11.62
N GLU A 187 -20.21 -15.41 10.74
CA GLU A 187 -20.59 -14.23 9.96
C GLU A 187 -21.41 -13.21 10.76
N SER A 188 -21.90 -13.59 11.95
CA SER A 188 -22.65 -12.74 12.87
C SER A 188 -21.92 -12.57 14.20
N LYS A 189 -21.84 -11.32 14.66
CA LYS A 189 -21.54 -11.00 16.06
C LYS A 189 -22.66 -11.56 16.94
N ASP A 190 -22.30 -12.09 18.10
CA ASP A 190 -23.27 -12.45 19.13
C ASP A 190 -24.02 -11.21 19.65
N ARG A 191 -25.03 -11.41 20.51
CA ARG A 191 -25.79 -10.31 21.12
C ARG A 191 -24.93 -9.33 21.93
N LYS A 192 -23.65 -9.65 22.21
CA LYS A 192 -22.67 -8.82 22.92
C LYS A 192 -21.66 -8.16 21.97
N GLY A 193 -21.87 -8.25 20.65
CA GLY A 193 -21.00 -7.65 19.65
C GLY A 193 -19.69 -8.42 19.42
N LYS A 194 -19.51 -9.62 20.00
CA LYS A 194 -18.33 -10.47 19.82
C LYS A 194 -18.54 -11.47 18.69
N TRP A 195 -17.54 -11.62 17.83
CA TRP A 195 -17.50 -12.70 16.85
C TRP A 195 -17.37 -14.04 17.58
N SER A 196 -18.23 -15.01 17.29
CA SER A 196 -18.02 -16.37 17.77
C SER A 196 -17.02 -17.08 16.86
N HIS A 197 -16.00 -17.70 17.44
CA HIS A 197 -15.00 -18.47 16.72
C HIS A 197 -15.32 -19.95 16.91
N ILE A 198 -15.46 -20.68 15.80
CA ILE A 198 -15.50 -22.13 15.82
C ILE A 198 -14.06 -22.59 15.68
N ASP A 199 -13.55 -23.22 16.73
CA ASP A 199 -12.22 -23.79 16.76
C ASP A 199 -12.07 -24.90 15.73
N GLY A 200 -10.93 -24.89 15.03
CA GLY A 200 -10.48 -26.02 14.24
C GLY A 200 -9.73 -27.05 15.09
N LEU A 201 -9.31 -28.13 14.43
CA LEU A 201 -8.43 -29.15 15.02
C LEU A 201 -7.07 -28.56 15.42
N LEU A 202 -6.51 -27.64 14.62
CA LEU A 202 -5.24 -26.99 14.90
C LEU A 202 -5.45 -25.84 15.88
N LYS A 203 -4.73 -25.88 17.01
CA LYS A 203 -4.83 -24.88 18.07
C LYS A 203 -3.84 -23.74 17.85
N SER A 204 -4.32 -22.49 17.91
CA SER A 204 -3.52 -21.29 17.66
C SER A 204 -2.21 -21.24 18.47
N PRO A 205 -2.17 -21.52 19.80
CA PRO A 205 -0.92 -21.41 20.57
C PRO A 205 0.20 -22.32 20.05
N SER A 206 -0.14 -23.55 19.68
CA SER A 206 0.82 -24.52 19.13
C SER A 206 1.31 -24.10 17.74
N MET A 207 0.39 -23.66 16.87
CA MET A 207 0.75 -23.22 15.52
C MET A 207 1.55 -21.92 15.52
N GLU A 208 1.26 -21.00 16.44
CA GLU A 208 2.05 -19.78 16.64
C GLU A 208 3.45 -20.07 17.17
N ALA A 209 3.61 -21.08 18.03
CA ALA A 209 4.94 -21.56 18.43
C ALA A 209 5.71 -22.12 17.22
N GLY A 210 5.07 -22.94 16.38
CA GLY A 210 5.66 -23.41 15.13
C GLY A 210 6.01 -22.29 14.15
N ALA A 211 5.18 -21.24 14.08
CA ALA A 211 5.42 -20.07 13.25
C ALA A 211 6.62 -19.22 13.75
N ARG A 212 6.81 -19.12 15.08
CA ARG A 212 8.04 -18.54 15.66
C ARG A 212 9.27 -19.38 15.34
N ALA A 213 9.18 -20.70 15.53
CA ALA A 213 10.28 -21.62 15.24
C ALA A 213 10.67 -21.58 13.76
N LEU A 214 9.70 -21.52 12.85
CA LEU A 214 9.95 -21.38 11.41
C LEU A 214 10.72 -20.09 11.09
N ARG A 215 10.35 -18.97 11.71
CA ARG A 215 11.09 -17.72 11.51
C ARG A 215 12.50 -17.79 12.07
N ALA A 216 12.67 -18.28 13.29
CA ALA A 216 13.98 -18.45 13.91
C ALA A 216 14.89 -19.33 13.04
N ALA A 217 14.41 -20.50 12.63
CA ALA A 217 15.14 -21.42 11.76
C ALA A 217 15.55 -20.80 10.42
N PHE A 218 14.73 -19.92 9.83
CA PHE A 218 15.15 -19.19 8.63
C PHE A 218 16.33 -18.26 8.92
N PHE A 219 16.30 -17.53 10.02
CA PHE A 219 17.39 -16.64 10.45
C PHE A 219 18.68 -17.42 10.75
N ASP A 220 18.57 -18.58 11.38
CA ASP A 220 19.74 -19.35 11.79
C ASP A 220 20.39 -20.09 10.61
N HIS A 221 19.58 -20.61 9.67
CA HIS A 221 20.08 -21.56 8.67
C HIS A 221 20.10 -21.04 7.23
N VAL A 222 19.23 -20.08 6.88
CA VAL A 222 19.06 -19.61 5.49
C VAL A 222 19.54 -18.18 5.30
N TYR A 223 19.37 -17.33 6.31
CA TYR A 223 19.59 -15.90 6.21
C TYR A 223 21.04 -15.49 5.92
N ASP A 224 21.19 -14.58 4.96
CA ASP A 224 22.41 -13.85 4.63
C ASP A 224 22.14 -12.36 4.82
N SER A 225 22.87 -11.74 5.75
CA SER A 225 22.73 -10.33 6.13
C SER A 225 23.10 -9.37 5.00
N THR A 226 24.09 -9.72 4.19
CA THR A 226 24.54 -8.91 3.05
C THR A 226 23.47 -8.90 1.97
N LEU A 227 22.90 -10.08 1.67
CA LEU A 227 21.80 -10.20 0.74
C LEU A 227 20.55 -9.47 1.24
N MET A 228 20.15 -9.69 2.50
CA MET A 228 18.99 -9.01 3.07
C MET A 228 19.12 -7.48 3.01
N SER A 229 20.29 -6.96 3.38
CA SER A 229 20.58 -5.52 3.31
C SER A 229 20.34 -4.95 1.90
N ALA A 230 20.70 -5.70 0.85
CA ALA A 230 20.46 -5.31 -0.53
C ALA A 230 18.98 -5.46 -0.94
N VAL A 231 18.30 -6.54 -0.53
CA VAL A 231 16.86 -6.73 -0.78
C VAL A 231 16.02 -5.59 -0.19
N LEU A 232 16.36 -5.12 1.01
CA LEU A 232 15.68 -4.00 1.67
C LEU A 232 15.79 -2.66 0.92
N VAL A 233 16.71 -2.52 -0.03
CA VAL A 233 16.79 -1.34 -0.91
C VAL A 233 15.63 -1.32 -1.92
N ILE A 234 15.12 -2.50 -2.31
CA ILE A 234 14.03 -2.65 -3.27
C ILE A 234 12.69 -2.40 -2.58
N ASP A 235 12.43 -3.16 -1.52
CA ASP A 235 11.24 -3.00 -0.68
C ASP A 235 11.64 -3.28 0.77
N PHE A 236 11.44 -2.32 1.67
CA PHE A 236 11.71 -2.52 3.10
C PHE A 236 10.45 -2.83 3.91
N ARG A 237 9.26 -2.70 3.31
CA ARG A 237 7.97 -2.77 4.02
C ARG A 237 7.30 -4.13 3.92
N GLN A 238 7.50 -4.86 2.83
CA GLN A 238 6.75 -6.08 2.52
C GLN A 238 7.63 -7.29 2.14
N VAL A 239 8.89 -7.34 2.61
CA VAL A 239 9.76 -8.49 2.30
C VAL A 239 9.24 -9.77 2.98
N SER A 240 9.06 -10.80 2.16
CA SER A 240 8.73 -12.16 2.58
C SER A 240 9.88 -13.13 2.27
N PHE A 241 9.80 -14.35 2.81
CA PHE A 241 10.75 -15.43 2.50
C PHE A 241 10.80 -15.71 1.01
N THR A 242 9.66 -15.82 0.34
CA THR A 242 9.58 -16.03 -1.11
C THR A 242 10.29 -14.90 -1.86
N GLU A 243 10.07 -13.64 -1.47
CA GLU A 243 10.71 -12.49 -2.11
C GLU A 243 12.22 -12.51 -1.93
N TYR A 244 12.71 -12.84 -0.72
CA TYR A 244 14.13 -13.01 -0.46
C TYR A 244 14.76 -14.13 -1.31
N LEU A 245 14.10 -15.30 -1.39
CA LEU A 245 14.59 -16.46 -2.12
C LEU A 245 14.69 -16.20 -3.63
N LYS A 246 13.84 -15.33 -4.20
CA LYS A 246 13.96 -14.91 -5.60
C LYS A 246 15.35 -14.33 -5.90
N TYR A 247 15.88 -13.50 -5.00
CA TYR A 247 17.20 -12.88 -5.15
C TYR A 247 18.32 -13.81 -4.71
N ALA A 248 18.09 -14.64 -3.67
CA ALA A 248 19.10 -15.55 -3.15
C ALA A 248 19.56 -16.60 -4.17
N ARG A 249 18.69 -17.04 -5.07
CA ARG A 249 19.05 -17.97 -6.16
C ARG A 249 20.02 -17.36 -7.18
N TYR A 250 19.98 -16.04 -7.35
CA TYR A 250 20.86 -15.29 -8.24
C TYR A 250 21.81 -14.40 -7.43
N ARG A 251 22.26 -14.91 -6.28
CA ARG A 251 23.02 -14.16 -5.27
C ARG A 251 24.24 -13.46 -5.85
N ALA A 252 25.02 -14.15 -6.69
CA ALA A 252 26.26 -13.61 -7.25
C ALA A 252 26.00 -12.34 -8.07
N GLY A 253 25.15 -12.41 -9.10
CA GLY A 253 24.73 -11.24 -9.89
C GLY A 253 24.03 -10.16 -9.09
N PHE A 254 23.13 -10.53 -8.17
CA PHE A 254 22.44 -9.55 -7.33
C PHE A 254 23.40 -8.77 -6.43
N LEU A 255 24.32 -9.46 -5.75
CA LEU A 255 25.32 -8.83 -4.88
C LEU A 255 26.38 -8.06 -5.65
N LYS A 256 26.70 -8.46 -6.89
CA LYS A 256 27.55 -7.67 -7.79
C LYS A 256 26.94 -6.29 -8.02
N VAL A 257 25.68 -6.24 -8.47
CA VAL A 257 24.96 -4.98 -8.67
C VAL A 257 24.82 -4.21 -7.36
N ALA A 258 24.60 -4.88 -6.23
CA ALA A 258 24.53 -4.21 -4.93
C ALA A 258 25.84 -3.51 -4.54
N ARG A 259 27.00 -4.02 -4.98
CA ARG A 259 28.32 -3.40 -4.75
C ARG A 259 28.60 -2.27 -5.74
N GLU A 260 28.32 -2.48 -7.01
CA GLU A 260 28.68 -1.53 -8.08
C GLU A 260 27.66 -0.39 -8.23
N HIS A 261 26.37 -0.70 -8.08
CA HIS A 261 25.24 0.16 -8.42
C HIS A 261 24.07 -0.03 -7.44
N ARG A 262 24.34 0.07 -6.13
CA ARG A 262 23.35 -0.20 -5.07
C ARG A 262 22.02 0.53 -5.25
N ASN A 263 22.04 1.77 -5.75
CA ASN A 263 20.84 2.56 -5.98
C ASN A 263 19.95 2.02 -7.12
N LEU A 264 20.49 1.19 -8.00
CA LEU A 264 19.79 0.61 -9.16
C LEU A 264 19.15 -0.75 -8.87
N LEU A 265 19.31 -1.29 -7.67
CA LEU A 265 18.67 -2.56 -7.26
C LEU A 265 17.16 -2.62 -7.55
N PRO A 266 16.35 -1.53 -7.38
CA PRO A 266 14.93 -1.57 -7.73
C PRO A 266 14.62 -1.90 -9.19
N ILE A 267 15.59 -1.75 -10.10
CA ILE A 267 15.43 -2.06 -11.53
C ILE A 267 15.51 -3.58 -11.78
N LEU A 268 16.31 -4.31 -11.00
CA LEU A 268 16.61 -5.72 -11.25
C LEU A 268 15.39 -6.64 -11.38
N PRO A 269 14.29 -6.49 -10.61
CA PRO A 269 13.08 -7.30 -10.79
C PRO A 269 12.45 -7.21 -12.18
N HIS A 270 12.81 -6.21 -12.98
CA HIS A 270 12.33 -6.03 -14.35
C HIS A 270 13.31 -6.49 -15.43
N ILE A 271 14.47 -7.02 -15.02
CA ILE A 271 15.50 -7.57 -15.90
C ILE A 271 15.63 -9.06 -15.59
N ASN A 272 15.79 -9.87 -16.63
CA ASN A 272 16.00 -11.29 -16.48
C ASN A 272 17.22 -11.59 -15.58
N PRO A 273 17.05 -12.37 -14.49
CA PRO A 273 18.12 -12.65 -13.55
C PRO A 273 19.37 -13.31 -14.15
N ALA A 274 19.23 -14.03 -15.26
CA ALA A 274 20.35 -14.62 -16.00
C ALA A 274 21.37 -13.57 -16.52
N TYR A 275 20.99 -12.29 -16.54
CA TYR A 275 21.84 -11.19 -17.02
C TYR A 275 22.35 -10.28 -15.91
N TRP A 276 22.02 -10.53 -14.64
CA TRP A 276 22.46 -9.68 -13.53
C TRP A 276 23.97 -9.66 -13.33
N GLU A 277 24.68 -10.68 -13.83
CA GLU A 277 26.14 -10.78 -13.78
C GLU A 277 26.87 -10.05 -14.91
N MET A 278 26.16 -9.50 -15.91
CA MET A 278 26.79 -8.76 -17.00
C MET A 278 27.53 -7.51 -16.49
N ASP A 279 28.75 -7.26 -16.96
CA ASP A 279 29.53 -6.05 -16.62
C ASP A 279 28.93 -4.77 -17.22
N ASP A 280 28.31 -4.88 -18.40
CA ASP A 280 27.76 -3.74 -19.12
C ASP A 280 26.25 -3.54 -18.88
N LEU A 281 25.70 -4.15 -17.82
CA LEU A 281 24.27 -4.17 -17.49
C LEU A 281 23.66 -2.77 -17.35
N PHE A 282 24.43 -1.79 -16.88
CA PHE A 282 23.99 -0.39 -16.75
C PHE A 282 24.72 0.56 -17.70
N SER A 283 25.36 0.03 -18.74
CA SER A 283 26.10 0.82 -19.72
C SER A 283 25.19 1.68 -20.61
N ARG A 284 25.75 2.78 -21.14
CA ARG A 284 25.07 3.63 -22.15
C ARG A 284 24.59 2.81 -23.36
N LYS A 285 25.42 1.87 -23.83
CA LYS A 285 25.13 1.05 -25.01
C LYS A 285 23.83 0.26 -24.85
N LEU A 286 23.56 -0.20 -23.63
CA LEU A 286 22.37 -0.98 -23.30
C LEU A 286 21.16 -0.09 -22.96
N TRP A 287 21.38 1.06 -22.31
CA TRP A 287 20.30 1.90 -21.79
C TRP A 287 19.91 3.11 -22.63
N VAL A 288 20.68 3.46 -23.67
CA VAL A 288 20.43 4.65 -24.50
C VAL A 288 20.30 4.27 -25.96
N ARG A 289 19.21 4.67 -26.61
CA ARG A 289 18.93 4.37 -28.01
C ARG A 289 19.91 5.03 -28.97
N ASP A 290 20.32 6.28 -28.72
CA ASP A 290 21.36 6.97 -29.49
C ASP A 290 21.06 6.95 -31.02
N GLY A 291 19.82 7.30 -31.38
CA GLY A 291 19.32 7.25 -32.76
C GLY A 291 18.80 5.89 -33.24
N ARG A 292 18.99 4.80 -32.47
CA ARG A 292 18.44 3.47 -32.78
C ARG A 292 16.96 3.37 -32.41
N SER A 293 16.21 2.48 -33.06
CA SER A 293 14.81 2.21 -32.69
C SER A 293 14.67 1.53 -31.32
N SER A 294 15.66 0.70 -30.94
CA SER A 294 15.71 -0.08 -29.70
C SER A 294 17.14 -0.49 -29.34
N THR A 295 17.36 -0.88 -28.09
CA THR A 295 18.57 -1.54 -27.60
C THR A 295 18.31 -3.01 -27.25
N LYS A 296 19.34 -3.75 -26.83
CA LYS A 296 19.17 -5.12 -26.30
C LYS A 296 18.26 -5.15 -25.05
N LEU A 297 18.21 -4.07 -24.27
CA LEU A 297 17.35 -3.96 -23.09
C LEU A 297 15.86 -4.04 -23.47
N ASP A 298 15.47 -3.45 -24.60
CA ASP A 298 14.07 -3.41 -25.03
C ASP A 298 13.55 -4.76 -25.57
N ARG A 299 14.46 -5.73 -25.73
CA ARG A 299 14.21 -7.01 -26.40
C ARG A 299 14.28 -8.15 -25.40
N ARG A 300 13.56 -9.23 -25.72
CA ARG A 300 13.75 -10.51 -25.03
C ARG A 300 15.12 -11.09 -25.42
N PRO A 301 15.75 -11.88 -24.53
CA PRO A 301 15.26 -12.32 -23.22
C PRO A 301 15.68 -11.44 -22.04
N ILE A 302 16.39 -10.32 -22.26
CA ILE A 302 16.85 -9.42 -21.17
C ILE A 302 15.66 -8.79 -20.45
N SER A 303 14.70 -8.27 -21.20
CA SER A 303 13.48 -7.74 -20.63
C SER A 303 12.42 -8.83 -20.43
N ILE A 304 11.86 -8.90 -19.22
CA ILE A 304 10.79 -9.85 -18.84
C ILE A 304 9.45 -9.12 -18.68
N GLY A 305 8.37 -9.80 -19.10
CA GLY A 305 6.99 -9.42 -18.79
C GLY A 305 6.37 -8.40 -19.74
N ARG A 306 5.06 -8.14 -19.54
CA ARG A 306 4.30 -7.15 -20.32
C ARG A 306 4.65 -5.72 -19.91
N ASN A 307 4.99 -5.51 -18.64
CA ASN A 307 5.30 -4.21 -18.06
C ASN A 307 6.83 -4.05 -17.92
N ARG A 308 7.53 -3.95 -19.05
CA ARG A 308 9.00 -3.93 -19.11
C ARG A 308 9.63 -2.55 -18.93
N VAL A 309 10.84 -2.51 -18.37
CA VAL A 309 11.70 -1.32 -18.45
C VAL A 309 12.22 -1.16 -19.88
N ARG A 310 12.37 0.09 -20.31
CA ARG A 310 12.81 0.46 -21.67
C ARG A 310 14.03 1.35 -21.62
N SER A 311 14.79 1.34 -22.71
CA SER A 311 15.90 2.25 -22.92
C SER A 311 15.43 3.70 -23.10
N PHE A 312 16.30 4.65 -22.77
CA PHE A 312 16.05 6.08 -22.93
C PHE A 312 16.47 6.57 -24.32
N ASP A 313 15.77 7.58 -24.84
CA ASP A 313 16.24 8.33 -26.01
C ASP A 313 17.36 9.31 -25.67
N ASN A 314 17.38 9.80 -24.42
CA ASN A 314 18.26 10.87 -23.98
C ASN A 314 19.33 10.37 -23.00
N VAL A 315 20.60 10.60 -23.32
CA VAL A 315 21.75 10.21 -22.47
C VAL A 315 21.72 10.88 -21.09
N ARG A 316 21.11 12.07 -20.95
CA ARG A 316 20.98 12.76 -19.66
C ARG A 316 20.01 12.03 -18.73
N ALA A 317 18.95 11.43 -19.27
CA ALA A 317 18.01 10.63 -18.48
C ALA A 317 18.68 9.40 -17.89
N TRP A 318 19.48 8.68 -18.69
CA TRP A 318 20.30 7.56 -18.21
C TRP A 318 21.32 8.00 -17.15
N ARG A 319 22.09 9.07 -17.40
CA ARG A 319 23.06 9.60 -16.41
C ARG A 319 22.39 10.03 -15.10
N TRP A 320 21.18 10.59 -15.18
CA TRP A 320 20.40 10.96 -14.01
C TRP A 320 19.92 9.73 -13.26
N MET A 321 19.39 8.71 -13.96
CA MET A 321 18.97 7.44 -13.37
C MET A 321 20.10 6.77 -12.59
N LEU A 322 21.32 6.74 -13.14
CA LEU A 322 22.50 6.19 -12.47
C LEU A 322 22.81 6.82 -11.11
N LYS A 323 22.35 8.06 -10.87
CA LYS A 323 22.57 8.81 -9.63
C LYS A 323 21.32 8.94 -8.77
N ALA A 324 20.16 8.53 -9.28
CA ALA A 324 18.89 8.70 -8.60
C ALA A 324 18.82 7.84 -7.33
N SER A 325 18.06 8.32 -6.34
CA SER A 325 17.77 7.55 -5.13
C SER A 325 16.98 6.28 -5.47
N PRO A 326 17.27 5.13 -4.84
CA PRO A 326 16.51 3.90 -5.06
C PRO A 326 15.02 4.06 -4.77
N MET A 327 14.64 4.93 -3.82
CA MET A 327 13.24 5.22 -3.54
C MET A 327 12.53 5.87 -4.75
N ILE A 328 13.21 6.74 -5.50
CA ILE A 328 12.62 7.36 -6.69
C ILE A 328 12.44 6.30 -7.77
N LEU A 329 13.47 5.47 -8.00
CA LEU A 329 13.42 4.41 -9.01
C LEU A 329 12.34 3.37 -8.70
N ALA A 330 12.23 2.93 -7.44
CA ALA A 330 11.17 2.02 -7.02
C ALA A 330 9.77 2.62 -7.28
N ASN A 331 9.57 3.92 -7.05
CA ASN A 331 8.27 4.57 -7.32
C ASN A 331 8.01 4.78 -8.81
N TRP A 332 9.03 5.09 -9.59
CA TRP A 332 8.92 5.15 -11.06
C TRP A 332 8.53 3.79 -11.66
N LEU A 333 9.09 2.71 -11.13
CA LEU A 333 8.84 1.35 -11.60
C LEU A 333 7.50 0.79 -11.15
N ASN A 334 7.08 1.07 -9.91
CA ASN A 334 5.84 0.57 -9.33
C ASN A 334 4.63 1.50 -9.56
N GLY A 335 4.85 2.75 -9.96
CA GLY A 335 3.82 3.79 -10.13
C GLY A 335 2.96 3.70 -11.40
N GLY A 336 2.87 2.54 -12.04
CA GLY A 336 1.91 2.27 -13.11
C GLY A 336 2.33 2.67 -14.53
N GLN A 337 3.13 3.73 -14.74
CA GLN A 337 3.42 4.23 -16.10
C GLN A 337 4.86 4.05 -16.60
N LYS A 338 5.87 3.88 -15.72
CA LYS A 338 7.30 3.75 -16.11
C LYS A 338 7.74 4.77 -17.16
N SER A 339 7.19 5.99 -17.07
CA SER A 339 7.32 7.01 -18.10
C SER A 339 8.80 7.37 -18.31
N GLN A 340 9.29 7.13 -19.53
CA GLN A 340 10.63 7.55 -19.94
C GLN A 340 10.67 9.06 -20.17
N ALA A 341 9.55 9.64 -20.60
CA ALA A 341 9.40 11.08 -20.82
C ALA A 341 9.53 11.85 -19.49
N MET A 342 8.86 11.40 -18.43
CA MET A 342 8.98 12.00 -17.09
C MET A 342 10.42 11.98 -16.58
N MET A 343 11.09 10.84 -16.64
CA MET A 343 12.50 10.72 -16.23
C MET A 343 13.41 11.63 -17.05
N THR A 344 13.13 11.76 -18.35
CA THR A 344 13.86 12.67 -19.24
C THR A 344 13.60 14.13 -18.90
N ASN A 345 12.36 14.53 -18.65
CA ASN A 345 12.02 15.89 -18.22
C ASN A 345 12.66 16.23 -16.87
N ILE A 346 12.68 15.31 -15.90
CA ILE A 346 13.38 15.50 -14.63
C ILE A 346 14.88 15.72 -14.86
N ALA A 347 15.51 14.90 -15.71
CA ALA A 347 16.93 15.05 -16.02
C ALA A 347 17.23 16.37 -16.75
N LEU A 348 16.38 16.77 -17.71
CA LEU A 348 16.55 17.99 -18.50
C LEU A 348 16.16 19.25 -17.74
N ALA A 349 15.31 19.16 -16.72
CA ALA A 349 15.08 20.23 -15.76
C ALA A 349 16.38 20.70 -15.10
N SER A 350 17.47 19.90 -15.12
CA SER A 350 18.84 20.29 -14.75
C SER A 350 18.91 20.98 -13.38
N VAL A 351 18.25 20.40 -12.39
CA VAL A 351 18.27 20.87 -11.00
C VAL A 351 19.57 20.41 -10.35
N ASN A 352 20.48 21.35 -10.07
CA ASN A 352 21.81 21.07 -9.53
C ASN A 352 21.89 21.12 -7.99
N ILE A 353 20.77 21.36 -7.31
CA ILE A 353 20.68 21.38 -5.86
C ILE A 353 20.02 20.11 -5.32
N LYS A 354 20.30 19.77 -4.06
CA LYS A 354 19.70 18.61 -3.39
C LYS A 354 18.25 18.90 -2.99
N ALA A 355 17.30 18.45 -3.81
CA ALA A 355 15.88 18.49 -3.46
C ALA A 355 15.43 17.25 -2.66
N PRO A 356 14.33 17.32 -1.89
CA PRO A 356 13.81 16.18 -1.15
C PRO A 356 13.40 15.02 -2.06
N VAL A 357 13.77 13.79 -1.68
CA VAL A 357 13.39 12.56 -2.39
C VAL A 357 11.87 12.44 -2.58
N LEU A 358 11.09 12.88 -1.59
CA LEU A 358 9.63 12.88 -1.64
C LEU A 358 9.08 13.75 -2.79
N ALA A 359 9.77 14.82 -3.18
CA ALA A 359 9.32 15.71 -4.25
C ALA A 359 9.44 15.00 -5.61
N TYR A 360 10.57 14.35 -5.86
CA TYR A 360 10.76 13.49 -7.03
C TYR A 360 9.78 12.31 -7.05
N MET A 361 9.56 11.66 -5.90
CA MET A 361 8.58 10.58 -5.79
C MET A 361 7.17 11.06 -6.18
N LYS A 362 6.78 12.29 -5.83
CA LYS A 362 5.49 12.86 -6.25
C LYS A 362 5.43 13.00 -7.77
N LEU A 363 6.46 13.59 -8.40
CA LEU A 363 6.53 13.74 -9.86
C LEU A 363 6.39 12.41 -10.60
N VAL A 364 7.14 11.37 -10.19
CA VAL A 364 7.11 10.07 -10.90
C VAL A 364 5.82 9.28 -10.64
N ARG A 365 5.18 9.43 -9.46
CA ARG A 365 3.88 8.81 -9.17
C ARG A 365 2.76 9.40 -10.01
N TRP A 366 2.85 10.70 -10.28
CA TRP A 366 1.88 11.42 -11.09
C TRP A 366 2.29 11.48 -12.56
N ALA A 367 3.25 10.67 -13.03
CA ALA A 367 3.77 10.75 -14.39
C ALA A 367 2.68 10.71 -15.49
N TYR A 368 1.56 10.02 -15.24
CA TYR A 368 0.44 9.93 -16.19
C TYR A 368 -0.15 11.28 -16.59
N ILE A 369 -0.18 12.28 -15.70
CA ILE A 369 -0.68 13.63 -16.05
C ILE A 369 0.30 14.36 -16.95
N PHE A 370 1.59 14.01 -16.89
CA PHE A 370 2.64 14.66 -17.65
C PHE A 370 2.89 14.00 -19.01
N ASP A 371 2.49 12.73 -19.16
CA ASP A 371 2.74 11.95 -20.37
C ASP A 371 2.07 12.57 -21.62
N ALA A 372 0.95 13.27 -21.44
CA ALA A 372 0.27 14.02 -22.50
C ALA A 372 1.19 15.09 -23.15
N TYR A 373 2.15 15.65 -22.41
CA TYR A 373 3.05 16.69 -22.90
C TYR A 373 4.37 16.15 -23.49
N GLY A 374 4.62 14.84 -23.39
CA GLY A 374 5.88 14.24 -23.82
C GLY A 374 7.11 14.89 -23.17
N ILE A 375 8.17 15.09 -23.95
CA ILE A 375 9.40 15.76 -23.50
C ILE A 375 9.34 17.23 -23.94
N SER A 376 9.13 18.15 -23.00
CA SER A 376 8.86 19.57 -23.29
C SER A 376 9.66 20.51 -22.39
N GLU A 377 10.18 21.61 -22.96
CA GLU A 377 10.91 22.63 -22.18
C GLU A 377 10.01 23.29 -21.13
N ALA A 378 8.72 23.49 -21.43
CA ALA A 378 7.77 24.08 -20.48
C ALA A 378 7.61 23.20 -19.23
N ILE A 379 7.46 21.89 -19.41
CA ILE A 379 7.39 20.90 -18.32
C ILE A 379 8.72 20.84 -17.56
N GLN A 380 9.87 20.91 -18.24
CA GLN A 380 11.18 20.94 -17.59
C GLN A 380 11.33 22.18 -16.69
N ARG A 381 10.86 23.36 -17.14
CA ARG A 381 10.87 24.60 -16.34
C ARG A 381 9.91 24.51 -15.15
N PHE A 382 8.72 23.94 -15.35
CA PHE A 382 7.75 23.67 -14.29
C PHE A 382 8.34 22.77 -13.19
N ILE A 383 8.89 21.61 -13.59
CA ILE A 383 9.57 20.67 -12.70
C ILE A 383 10.74 21.35 -11.96
N ARG A 384 11.54 22.17 -12.67
CA ARG A 384 12.63 22.94 -12.05
C ARG A 384 12.10 23.86 -10.97
N ALA A 385 11.09 24.68 -11.25
CA ALA A 385 10.53 25.62 -10.28
C ALA A 385 10.00 24.90 -9.03
N TYR A 386 9.26 23.80 -9.21
CA TYR A 386 8.75 22.98 -8.12
C TYR A 386 9.88 22.38 -7.25
N LEU A 387 10.89 21.79 -7.88
CA LEU A 387 12.00 21.16 -7.16
C LEU A 387 12.86 22.19 -6.42
N LEU A 388 13.12 23.35 -7.01
CA LEU A 388 13.84 24.44 -6.35
C LEU A 388 13.12 24.93 -5.10
N GLU A 389 11.80 25.13 -5.19
CA GLU A 389 11.00 25.56 -4.04
C GLU A 389 10.92 24.48 -2.96
N SER A 390 10.73 23.21 -3.34
CA SER A 390 10.75 22.11 -2.40
C SER A 390 12.08 21.99 -1.63
N ALA A 391 13.19 22.29 -2.31
CA ALA A 391 14.51 22.32 -1.70
C ALA A 391 14.68 23.52 -0.75
N ARG A 392 14.15 24.69 -1.11
CA ARG A 392 14.13 25.89 -0.26
C ARG A 392 13.36 25.63 1.03
N VAL A 393 12.10 25.19 0.93
CA VAL A 393 11.25 24.88 2.09
C VAL A 393 11.92 23.84 2.99
N TRP A 394 12.52 22.79 2.40
CA TRP A 394 13.24 21.79 3.20
C TRP A 394 14.46 22.38 3.92
N LYS A 395 15.24 23.21 3.25
CA LYS A 395 16.45 23.82 3.81
C LYS A 395 16.12 24.82 4.91
N GLU A 396 15.07 25.62 4.75
CA GLU A 396 14.73 26.72 5.66
C GLU A 396 13.80 26.30 6.79
N GLU A 397 12.84 25.39 6.53
CA GLU A 397 11.77 25.04 7.47
C GLU A 397 11.84 23.57 7.95
N GLY A 398 12.72 22.77 7.33
CA GLY A 398 12.98 21.40 7.75
C GLY A 398 11.98 20.35 7.22
N PHE A 399 12.25 19.09 7.56
CA PHE A 399 11.52 17.94 7.01
C PHE A 399 10.05 17.89 7.45
N ALA A 400 9.77 18.31 8.69
CA ALA A 400 8.42 18.31 9.27
C ALA A 400 7.46 19.24 8.51
N VAL A 401 7.97 20.29 7.87
CA VAL A 401 7.20 21.25 7.06
C VAL A 401 7.15 20.85 5.59
N VAL A 402 8.29 20.49 4.99
CA VAL A 402 8.30 20.15 3.56
C VAL A 402 7.48 18.90 3.25
N ARG A 403 7.42 17.93 4.18
CA ARG A 403 6.64 16.70 3.99
C ARG A 403 5.14 16.99 3.80
N PRO A 404 4.44 17.72 4.69
CA PRO A 404 3.07 18.13 4.43
C PRO A 404 2.96 19.11 3.27
N TRP A 405 3.92 20.01 3.02
CA TRP A 405 3.91 20.89 1.83
C TRP A 405 3.87 20.10 0.52
N ILE A 406 4.61 18.99 0.42
CA ILE A 406 4.55 18.06 -0.72
C ILE A 406 3.24 17.26 -0.73
N ASN A 407 2.69 16.88 0.44
CA ASN A 407 1.62 15.87 0.56
C ASN A 407 0.21 16.42 0.79
N GLN A 408 0.01 17.68 1.19
CA GLN A 408 -1.29 18.34 1.07
C GLN A 408 -1.75 18.10 -0.37
N ASN A 409 -2.98 17.60 -0.53
CA ASN A 409 -3.42 16.87 -1.74
C ASN A 409 -3.09 17.60 -3.06
N ASP A 410 -2.93 18.92 -2.98
CA ASP A 410 -2.20 19.72 -3.93
C ASP A 410 -0.93 20.28 -3.28
N GLY A 411 0.25 19.83 -3.69
CA GLY A 411 1.44 20.71 -3.60
C GLY A 411 1.28 21.91 -4.56
N TYR A 412 0.03 22.20 -4.94
CA TYR A 412 -0.49 22.85 -6.13
C TYR A 412 0.12 22.29 -7.42
N LEU A 413 0.75 21.11 -7.39
CA LEU A 413 1.36 20.52 -8.56
C LEU A 413 0.31 20.27 -9.67
N VAL A 414 -0.82 19.67 -9.30
CA VAL A 414 -1.89 19.36 -10.26
C VAL A 414 -2.62 20.65 -10.65
N SER A 415 -3.11 21.45 -9.70
CA SER A 415 -3.80 22.71 -10.00
C SER A 415 -2.93 23.70 -10.78
N THR A 416 -1.64 23.82 -10.46
CA THR A 416 -0.74 24.71 -11.22
C THR A 416 -0.49 24.18 -12.62
N LEU A 417 -0.44 22.85 -12.80
CA LEU A 417 -0.36 22.26 -14.14
C LEU A 417 -1.66 22.45 -14.92
N ASP A 418 -2.82 22.36 -14.26
CA ASP A 418 -4.15 22.60 -14.84
C ASP A 418 -4.26 24.03 -15.38
N TYR A 419 -3.88 25.03 -14.58
CA TYR A 419 -3.72 26.41 -15.04
C TYR A 419 -2.77 26.53 -16.25
N LEU A 420 -1.62 25.87 -16.18
CA LEU A 420 -0.65 25.94 -17.27
C LEU A 420 -1.21 25.32 -18.56
N ASP A 421 -1.95 24.21 -18.45
CA ASP A 421 -2.60 23.55 -19.57
C ASP A 421 -3.67 24.42 -20.21
N ALA A 422 -4.52 25.03 -19.38
CA ALA A 422 -5.68 25.77 -19.84
C ALA A 422 -5.34 27.13 -20.47
N GLU A 423 -4.39 27.88 -19.89
CA GLU A 423 -3.99 29.19 -20.46
C GLU A 423 -2.49 29.48 -20.35
N GLY A 424 -1.78 28.92 -19.37
CA GLY A 424 -0.41 29.36 -19.07
C GLY A 424 0.61 29.04 -20.16
N PHE A 425 0.54 27.86 -20.79
CA PHE A 425 1.47 27.44 -21.84
C PHE A 425 1.35 28.31 -23.09
N ASP A 426 0.12 28.64 -23.51
CA ASP A 426 -0.15 29.52 -24.65
C ASP A 426 0.39 30.93 -24.42
N HIS A 427 0.39 31.39 -23.16
CA HIS A 427 1.01 32.65 -22.75
C HIS A 427 2.54 32.56 -22.49
N GLY A 428 3.18 31.43 -22.80
CA GLY A 428 4.62 31.24 -22.67
C GLY A 428 5.13 30.98 -21.25
N TYR A 429 4.26 30.63 -20.30
CA TYR A 429 4.65 30.19 -18.97
C TYR A 429 4.93 28.67 -18.94
N PRO A 430 5.80 28.19 -18.04
CA PRO A 430 6.72 28.95 -17.21
C PRO A 430 7.86 29.60 -18.02
N THR A 431 8.19 30.85 -17.69
CA THR A 431 9.39 31.51 -18.22
C THR A 431 10.65 30.99 -17.53
N LYS A 432 11.84 31.23 -18.12
CA LYS A 432 13.12 30.75 -17.57
C LYS A 432 13.43 31.19 -16.13
N ARG A 433 12.87 32.33 -15.69
CA ARG A 433 13.11 32.93 -14.36
C ARG A 433 11.91 32.78 -13.42
N CYS A 434 10.87 32.05 -13.84
CA CYS A 434 9.65 31.94 -13.06
C CYS A 434 9.89 31.12 -11.78
N THR A 435 9.44 31.65 -10.64
CA THR A 435 9.49 30.94 -9.35
C THR A 435 8.22 30.15 -9.10
N TRP A 436 8.27 29.16 -8.22
CA TRP A 436 7.07 28.38 -7.85
C TRP A 436 5.96 29.28 -7.29
N SER A 437 6.30 30.24 -6.43
CA SER A 437 5.33 31.18 -5.85
C SER A 437 4.62 32.03 -6.89
N GLN A 438 5.30 32.42 -7.98
CA GLN A 438 4.68 33.15 -9.08
C GLN A 438 3.69 32.28 -9.86
N LEU A 439 4.07 31.03 -10.17
CA LEU A 439 3.18 30.08 -10.84
C LEU A 439 1.96 29.77 -9.98
N LEU A 440 2.17 29.53 -8.69
CA LEU A 440 1.10 29.29 -7.74
C LEU A 440 0.14 30.47 -7.63
N ARG A 441 0.66 31.70 -7.60
CA ARG A 441 -0.19 32.89 -7.56
C ARG A 441 -1.08 32.97 -8.81
N ARG A 442 -0.51 32.81 -10.00
CA ARG A 442 -1.25 32.83 -11.27
C ARG A 442 -2.29 31.72 -11.34
N SER A 443 -1.92 30.51 -10.90
CA SER A 443 -2.85 29.39 -10.77
C SER A 443 -4.03 29.76 -9.88
N ASN A 444 -3.78 30.33 -8.69
CA ASN A 444 -4.87 30.70 -7.78
C ASN A 444 -5.75 31.82 -8.36
N GLU A 445 -5.17 32.82 -9.01
CA GLU A 445 -5.90 33.91 -9.69
C GLU A 445 -6.81 33.35 -10.81
N TRP A 446 -6.31 32.39 -11.59
CA TRP A 446 -7.09 31.74 -12.65
C TRP A 446 -8.23 30.87 -12.08
N HIS A 447 -7.97 30.04 -11.08
CA HIS A 447 -9.03 29.21 -10.47
C HIS A 447 -10.10 30.07 -9.78
N LEU A 448 -9.71 31.19 -9.15
CA LEU A 448 -10.65 32.15 -8.58
C LEU A 448 -11.54 32.75 -9.67
N ARG A 449 -10.95 33.13 -10.82
CA ARG A 449 -11.69 33.67 -11.97
C ARG A 449 -12.74 32.67 -12.45
N LEU A 450 -12.36 31.41 -12.68
CA LEU A 450 -13.30 30.37 -13.10
C LEU A 450 -14.42 30.12 -12.08
N ALA A 451 -14.09 30.12 -10.79
CA ALA A 451 -15.10 29.93 -9.75
C ALA A 451 -16.11 31.10 -9.70
N LEU A 452 -15.66 32.31 -10.02
CA LEU A 452 -16.53 33.49 -10.12
C LEU A 452 -17.36 33.49 -11.41
N GLU A 453 -16.78 33.11 -12.54
CA GLU A 453 -17.51 32.96 -13.82
C GLU A 453 -18.61 31.90 -13.69
N GLU A 454 -18.33 30.74 -13.09
CA GLU A 454 -19.34 29.71 -12.81
C GLU A 454 -20.46 30.22 -11.88
N LEU A 455 -20.14 31.07 -10.90
CA LEU A 455 -21.15 31.69 -10.06
C LEU A 455 -22.02 32.67 -10.87
N ASP A 456 -21.40 33.52 -11.68
CA ASP A 456 -22.11 34.50 -12.50
C ASP A 456 -23.06 33.78 -13.48
N ASP A 457 -22.62 32.69 -14.11
CA ASP A 457 -23.45 31.78 -14.92
C ASP A 457 -24.65 31.20 -14.16
N GLN A 458 -24.47 30.81 -12.90
CA GLN A 458 -25.55 30.28 -12.08
C GLN A 458 -26.55 31.36 -11.65
N LEU A 459 -26.08 32.58 -11.39
CA LEU A 459 -26.93 33.74 -11.09
C LEU A 459 -27.80 34.10 -12.31
N GLU A 460 -27.22 34.09 -13.52
CA GLU A 460 -27.97 34.31 -14.77
C GLU A 460 -29.05 33.25 -15.01
N ARG A 461 -28.82 32.01 -14.55
CA ARG A 461 -29.81 30.91 -14.60
C ARG A 461 -30.87 30.98 -13.50
N GLY A 462 -30.93 32.07 -12.74
CA GLY A 462 -31.92 32.32 -11.68
C GLY A 462 -31.53 31.78 -10.31
N GLY A 463 -30.26 31.50 -10.05
CA GLY A 463 -29.77 31.20 -8.70
C GLY A 463 -29.85 32.43 -7.81
N ASP A 464 -30.35 32.26 -6.58
CA ASP A 464 -30.23 33.27 -5.52
C ASP A 464 -29.21 32.78 -4.49
N TYR A 465 -28.09 33.49 -4.41
CA TYR A 465 -26.97 33.15 -3.53
C TYR A 465 -26.58 34.30 -2.60
N GLU A 466 -27.56 35.10 -2.20
CA GLU A 466 -27.46 36.02 -1.08
C GLU A 466 -28.20 35.48 0.14
N TRP A 467 -27.71 35.80 1.34
CA TRP A 467 -28.35 35.41 2.60
C TRP A 467 -28.13 36.47 3.68
N SER A 468 -29.07 36.56 4.61
CA SER A 468 -28.99 37.55 5.69
C SER A 468 -28.24 37.03 6.92
N SER A 469 -27.41 37.86 7.53
CA SER A 469 -26.88 37.61 8.87
C SER A 469 -27.77 38.23 9.95
N LYS A 470 -27.98 37.53 11.07
CA LYS A 470 -28.66 38.09 12.26
C LYS A 470 -27.79 39.03 13.07
N LEU A 471 -26.48 39.01 12.84
CA LEU A 471 -25.54 39.97 13.42
C LEU A 471 -24.92 40.84 12.32
N PRO A 472 -24.80 42.16 12.52
CA PRO A 472 -23.97 42.99 11.67
C PRO A 472 -22.47 42.68 11.93
N GLU A 473 -21.59 43.45 11.30
CA GLU A 473 -20.19 43.49 11.72
C GLU A 473 -20.12 43.71 13.24
N THR A 474 -19.40 42.82 13.91
CA THR A 474 -19.36 42.76 15.36
C THR A 474 -17.92 42.81 15.84
N VAL A 475 -17.64 43.73 16.76
CA VAL A 475 -16.32 43.86 17.39
C VAL A 475 -16.38 43.25 18.80
N ILE A 476 -15.48 42.30 19.08
CA ILE A 476 -15.37 41.67 20.40
C ILE A 476 -13.94 41.85 20.89
N GLY A 477 -13.76 42.76 21.85
CA GLY A 477 -12.42 43.21 22.24
C GLY A 477 -11.80 44.01 21.12
N ASP A 478 -10.69 43.50 20.58
CA ASP A 478 -9.93 44.08 19.48
C ASP A 478 -10.08 43.28 18.16
N ILE A 479 -10.98 42.30 18.13
CA ILE A 479 -11.19 41.40 16.99
C ILE A 479 -12.48 41.76 16.26
N VAL A 480 -12.38 41.92 14.94
CA VAL A 480 -13.50 42.29 14.05
C VAL A 480 -14.02 41.05 13.36
N PHE A 481 -15.34 40.83 13.44
CA PHE A 481 -16.06 39.77 12.75
C PHE A 481 -17.02 40.39 11.73
N THR A 482 -16.72 40.20 10.44
CA THR A 482 -17.53 40.71 9.32
C THR A 482 -18.32 39.54 8.72
N PRO A 483 -19.67 39.56 8.75
CA PRO A 483 -20.48 38.50 8.17
C PRO A 483 -20.29 38.42 6.65
N ILE A 484 -20.16 37.22 6.13
CA ILE A 484 -20.15 36.93 4.70
C ILE A 484 -21.57 36.54 4.31
N THR A 485 -22.21 37.35 3.46
CA THR A 485 -23.66 37.30 3.16
C THR A 485 -23.98 36.97 1.70
N ASN A 486 -22.98 36.63 0.89
CA ASN A 486 -23.20 36.21 -0.49
C ASN A 486 -22.13 35.21 -0.94
N ALA A 487 -22.47 34.41 -1.95
CA ALA A 487 -21.57 33.39 -2.50
C ALA A 487 -20.26 33.98 -3.02
N ARG A 488 -20.28 35.14 -3.67
CA ARG A 488 -19.09 35.78 -4.24
C ARG A 488 -18.03 36.04 -3.18
N ALA A 489 -18.42 36.67 -2.07
CA ALA A 489 -17.54 36.95 -0.93
C ALA A 489 -17.09 35.65 -0.23
N LEU A 490 -17.94 34.62 -0.19
CA LEU A 490 -17.58 33.32 0.38
C LEU A 490 -16.53 32.57 -0.44
N ILE A 491 -16.64 32.62 -1.77
CA ILE A 491 -15.64 32.08 -2.70
C ILE A 491 -14.31 32.79 -2.49
N ILE A 492 -14.31 34.14 -2.49
CA ILE A 492 -13.11 34.95 -2.29
C ILE A 492 -12.43 34.61 -0.95
N GLU A 493 -13.18 34.55 0.15
CA GLU A 493 -12.66 34.17 1.48
C GLU A 493 -12.01 32.78 1.47
N GLY A 494 -12.66 31.80 0.82
CA GLY A 494 -12.12 30.43 0.68
C GLY A 494 -10.78 30.40 -0.07
N PHE A 495 -10.65 31.18 -1.14
CA PHE A 495 -9.40 31.30 -1.91
C PHE A 495 -8.30 32.03 -1.13
N GLU A 496 -8.61 33.17 -0.50
CA GLU A 496 -7.65 33.96 0.27
C GLU A 496 -7.09 33.19 1.45
N LEU A 497 -7.96 32.53 2.22
CA LEU A 497 -7.53 31.75 3.39
C LEU A 497 -7.15 30.31 3.05
N LYS A 498 -7.31 29.87 1.79
CA LYS A 498 -6.92 28.55 1.27
C LYS A 498 -7.57 27.40 2.06
N HIS A 499 -8.88 27.47 2.23
CA HIS A 499 -9.70 26.42 2.85
C HIS A 499 -11.07 26.31 2.15
N CYS A 500 -11.78 25.21 2.40
CA CYS A 500 -12.88 24.77 1.56
C CYS A 500 -14.22 25.52 1.76
N VAL A 501 -14.24 26.64 2.50
CA VAL A 501 -15.50 27.35 2.79
C VAL A 501 -16.16 27.92 1.54
N GLY A 502 -15.39 28.18 0.47
CA GLY A 502 -15.89 28.69 -0.81
C GLY A 502 -16.48 27.61 -1.73
N SER A 503 -16.61 26.36 -1.27
CA SER A 503 -17.18 25.28 -2.09
C SER A 503 -18.71 25.34 -2.16
N SER A 504 -19.30 24.81 -3.23
CA SER A 504 -20.74 24.76 -3.48
C SER A 504 -21.56 24.20 -2.30
N GLY A 505 -20.99 23.26 -1.54
CA GLY A 505 -21.63 22.69 -0.36
C GLY A 505 -21.84 23.69 0.77
N TYR A 506 -20.91 24.63 1.01
CA TYR A 506 -21.09 25.67 2.03
C TYR A 506 -21.97 26.80 1.52
N ILE A 507 -21.85 27.18 0.25
CA ILE A 507 -22.75 28.17 -0.40
C ILE A 507 -24.21 27.73 -0.21
N TYR A 508 -24.54 26.48 -0.54
CA TYR A 508 -25.89 25.94 -0.36
C TYR A 508 -26.34 25.95 1.10
N ARG A 509 -25.45 25.62 2.04
CA ARG A 509 -25.79 25.63 3.48
C ARG A 509 -26.05 27.04 3.99
N CYS A 510 -25.30 28.04 3.53
CA CYS A 510 -25.52 29.44 3.89
C CYS A 510 -26.82 29.99 3.29
N ALA A 511 -27.06 29.75 1.99
CA ALA A 511 -28.28 30.17 1.30
C ALA A 511 -29.55 29.62 1.97
N ASN A 512 -29.51 28.38 2.45
CA ASN A 512 -30.63 27.76 3.18
C ASN A 512 -30.69 28.11 4.68
N GLY A 513 -29.84 29.03 5.16
CA GLY A 513 -29.81 29.45 6.56
C GLY A 513 -29.29 28.40 7.56
N GLY A 514 -28.75 27.28 7.07
CA GLY A 514 -28.18 26.21 7.90
C GLY A 514 -26.73 26.46 8.32
N TYR A 515 -26.10 27.54 7.82
CA TYR A 515 -24.73 27.89 8.13
C TYR A 515 -24.48 29.38 8.00
N MET A 516 -23.56 29.93 8.79
CA MET A 516 -23.12 31.32 8.69
C MET A 516 -21.63 31.45 8.82
N VAL A 517 -21.05 32.34 8.01
CA VAL A 517 -19.61 32.52 7.92
C VAL A 517 -19.24 33.97 8.22
N PHE A 518 -18.14 34.15 8.95
CA PHE A 518 -17.56 35.44 9.28
C PHE A 518 -16.09 35.46 8.85
N SER A 519 -15.70 36.52 8.15
CA SER A 519 -14.31 36.92 8.01
C SER A 519 -13.85 37.56 9.31
N VAL A 520 -12.71 37.12 9.84
CA VAL A 520 -12.21 37.55 11.14
C VAL A 520 -10.84 38.21 10.97
N SER A 521 -10.69 39.43 11.51
CA SER A 521 -9.45 40.19 11.48
C SER A 521 -8.98 40.55 12.89
N GLU A 522 -7.72 40.23 13.20
CA GLU A 522 -7.04 40.62 14.44
C GLU A 522 -6.19 41.88 14.23
N PRO A 523 -5.88 42.68 15.28
CA PRO A 523 -5.12 43.93 15.16
C PRO A 523 -3.72 43.78 14.57
N GLY A 524 -3.11 42.60 14.71
CA GLY A 524 -1.81 42.27 14.14
C GLY A 524 -1.86 41.93 12.65
N GLY A 525 -3.01 42.08 11.98
CA GLY A 525 -3.22 41.71 10.59
C GLY A 525 -3.44 40.21 10.36
N ALA A 526 -3.52 39.40 11.43
CA ALA A 526 -3.84 37.99 11.32
C ALA A 526 -5.32 37.82 10.89
N ARG A 527 -5.54 36.94 9.92
CA ARG A 527 -6.85 36.65 9.32
C ARG A 527 -7.27 35.22 9.60
N SER A 528 -8.55 35.02 9.90
CA SER A 528 -9.17 33.71 10.05
C SER A 528 -10.62 33.72 9.56
N THR A 529 -11.19 32.56 9.31
CA THR A 529 -12.62 32.40 9.01
C THR A 529 -13.28 31.65 10.15
N LEU A 530 -14.44 32.14 10.58
CA LEU A 530 -15.30 31.49 11.55
C LEU A 530 -16.59 31.02 10.88
N GLY A 531 -16.96 29.76 11.10
CA GLY A 531 -18.18 29.14 10.61
C GLY A 531 -19.06 28.65 11.74
N LEU A 532 -20.34 28.97 11.65
CA LEU A 532 -21.39 28.60 12.58
C LEU A 532 -22.38 27.66 11.89
N ALA A 533 -22.59 26.47 12.44
CA ALA A 533 -23.66 25.58 12.03
C ALA A 533 -24.96 25.96 12.75
N ILE A 534 -26.05 26.04 12.00
CA ILE A 534 -27.37 26.44 12.49
C ILE A 534 -28.35 25.30 12.22
N ALA A 535 -28.97 24.78 13.27
CA ALA A 535 -29.96 23.73 13.17
C ALA A 535 -30.98 23.86 14.30
N GLN A 536 -32.28 23.87 13.96
CA GLN A 536 -33.38 23.86 14.95
C GLN A 536 -33.28 24.97 16.03
N GLY A 537 -32.80 26.16 15.67
CA GLY A 537 -32.62 27.29 16.60
C GLY A 537 -31.36 27.20 17.47
N GLU A 538 -30.58 26.12 17.34
CA GLU A 538 -29.27 25.98 17.96
C GLU A 538 -28.17 26.52 17.04
N VAL A 539 -27.14 27.10 17.67
CA VAL A 539 -25.94 27.63 17.01
C VAL A 539 -24.73 26.92 17.60
N LEU A 540 -23.96 26.26 16.74
CA LEU A 540 -22.73 25.60 17.10
C LEU A 540 -21.57 26.23 16.34
N LEU A 541 -20.49 26.54 17.05
CA LEU A 541 -19.22 26.89 16.39
C LEU A 541 -18.66 25.61 15.76
N ASP A 542 -18.72 25.52 14.44
CA ASP A 542 -18.23 24.38 13.69
C ASP A 542 -16.73 24.53 13.44
N GLN A 543 -16.32 25.67 12.87
CA GLN A 543 -14.93 25.93 12.52
C GLN A 543 -14.49 27.34 12.89
N HIS A 544 -13.27 27.49 13.38
CA HIS A 544 -12.58 28.77 13.45
C HIS A 544 -11.10 28.53 13.15
N ARG A 545 -10.65 28.94 11.95
CA ARG A 545 -9.36 28.55 11.39
C ARG A 545 -8.66 29.69 10.68
N GLY A 546 -7.34 29.77 10.85
CA GLY A 546 -6.48 30.69 10.09
C GLY A 546 -6.18 30.18 8.69
N ILE A 547 -5.31 30.91 7.97
CA ILE A 547 -4.84 30.55 6.62
C ILE A 547 -4.37 29.07 6.58
N ARG A 548 -4.82 28.31 5.58
CA ARG A 548 -4.55 26.86 5.40
C ARG A 548 -4.96 26.00 6.59
N ASN A 549 -6.10 26.29 7.22
CA ASN A 549 -6.60 25.60 8.40
C ASN A 549 -5.65 25.66 9.62
N SER A 550 -4.78 26.68 9.67
CA SER A 550 -3.85 26.87 10.78
C SER A 550 -4.58 27.20 12.09
N ALA A 551 -3.88 27.00 13.20
CA ALA A 551 -4.38 27.37 14.51
C ALA A 551 -4.51 28.89 14.65
N ILE A 552 -5.54 29.32 15.37
CA ILE A 552 -5.82 30.72 15.70
C ILE A 552 -5.28 31.07 17.09
N SER A 553 -5.23 32.36 17.41
CA SER A 553 -4.89 32.83 18.74
C SER A 553 -5.94 32.40 19.78
N LYS A 554 -5.55 32.26 21.05
CA LYS A 554 -6.51 31.98 22.15
C LYS A 554 -7.55 33.10 22.29
N LYS A 555 -7.17 34.35 22.01
CA LYS A 555 -8.07 35.50 22.02
C LYS A 555 -9.14 35.35 20.93
N ALA A 556 -8.74 34.97 19.72
CA ALA A 556 -9.65 34.72 18.61
C ALA A 556 -10.64 33.59 18.93
N ASP A 557 -10.19 32.46 19.49
CA ASP A 557 -11.09 31.36 19.88
C ASP A 557 -12.13 31.81 20.92
N GLN A 558 -11.71 32.55 21.94
CA GLN A 558 -12.62 33.08 22.97
C GLN A 558 -13.62 34.08 22.40
N ALA A 559 -13.17 35.00 21.55
CA ALA A 559 -14.03 35.96 20.88
C ALA A 559 -15.03 35.26 19.94
N GLY A 560 -14.60 34.24 19.21
CA GLY A 560 -15.46 33.43 18.33
C GLY A 560 -16.56 32.70 19.09
N ARG A 561 -16.25 32.11 20.25
CA ARG A 561 -17.27 31.51 21.14
C ARG A 561 -18.28 32.52 21.66
N LYS A 562 -17.82 33.74 21.96
CA LYS A 562 -18.71 34.84 22.37
C LYS A 562 -19.59 35.29 21.22
N LEU A 563 -19.06 35.40 20.00
CA LEU A 563 -19.85 35.69 18.80
C LEU A 563 -20.93 34.63 18.57
N ALA A 564 -20.61 33.34 18.67
CA ALA A 564 -21.59 32.25 18.53
C ALA A 564 -22.74 32.36 19.54
N SER A 565 -22.43 32.80 20.77
CA SER A 565 -23.44 33.03 21.82
C SER A 565 -24.34 34.22 21.49
N LEU A 566 -23.76 35.34 21.04
CA LEU A 566 -24.51 36.52 20.59
C LEU A 566 -25.41 36.19 19.39
N TYR A 567 -24.92 35.40 18.44
CA TYR A 567 -25.69 34.99 17.27
C TYR A 567 -26.89 34.13 17.67
N ARG A 568 -26.70 33.21 18.65
CA ARG A 568 -27.78 32.42 19.22
C ARG A 568 -28.85 33.28 19.89
N GLU A 569 -28.45 34.33 20.62
CA GLU A 569 -29.40 35.27 21.22
C GLU A 569 -30.17 36.07 20.16
N ALA A 570 -29.49 36.50 19.09
CA ALA A 570 -30.11 37.21 17.98
C ALA A 570 -31.15 36.33 17.25
N LEU A 571 -30.86 35.03 17.06
CA LEU A 571 -31.79 34.06 16.48
C LEU A 571 -33.04 33.80 17.32
N LYS A 572 -32.99 34.02 18.64
CA LYS A 572 -34.16 33.86 19.52
C LYS A 572 -35.08 35.09 19.56
N LYS A 573 -34.57 36.26 19.14
CA LYS A 573 -35.27 37.55 19.22
C LYS A 573 -35.96 37.97 17.93
N GLY A 574 -35.60 37.37 16.80
CA GLY A 574 -36.27 37.55 15.51
C GLY A 574 -36.93 36.26 15.08
#